data_AF-A0A2V1C5D3-F1
#
_entry.id   AF-A0A2V1C5D3-F1
#
_cell.length_a   1.000
_cell.length_b   1.000
_cell.length_c   1.000
_cell.angle_alpha   90.00
_cell.angle_beta   90.00
_cell.angle_gamma   90.00
#
_symmetry.space_group_name_H-M   'P 1'
#
loop_
_entity.id
_entity.type
_entity.pdbx_description
1 polymer ?
#
loop_
_entity_poly.entity_id
_entity_poly.type
_entity_poly.pdbx_seq_one_letter_code
_entity_poly.pdbx_strand_id
1 'polypeptide(L)'
;MAVQWRERSNGPQLRGGGPQDAEEKVPAGPAYEIPTLNVFLAAATSGIMPGGNRTELPVFPQSEMPVLTKKYEEWAPEPFNKLPGPQGIFGPSTTVSPAPLIRWMHILGGMDDILAMAFSSQTLPTNVERSFKLVKTKVWLGLVPVTDARWKAKGLDATDNIEEALAIITQVVDVFKHLAKPEVQGDLRNINNKLWAEIDVFQDACNAVRTTKGEPAPEWSLTKLWEAFNEHHFKFIEQQARSWTLTHLKTLHNIWKQKFLTTFQSGRVLNDTQATVRIDHFDMMIMRKIQELQFQADIYIRSRTDGFITASREINPALSNIEAPKEQLNGIYRNIESNRISAMEAAFMTVANARTQHRHREAPVPAFLEEPSVNTDREFAHKELQPEIETPPAMLTERWVREQMDEKVERFGLVIYRLAYEGRDPQWKDFVRKLETGIESGLEGLVGVDGIKSKMTLHWIDGREEKIPEGDIDAARKDFKSISDLPTFPTGLAKTTFLAITPDSLLSFSDARDGDRKGDYRGFLQAVDADFDPSKQEQDRKNSPKGYDGSFKIIDQLVWTDLFAVFVACHGQTMQDYWALAAQHPWGVYVGPTTGVRRRQWREMNAGLGFMLEASKKIVDERTGGS
;
A
#
# COMPACT_ATOMS: atom_id res chain seq x y z
N MET A 1 27.63 -7.11 -10.31
CA MET A 1 28.41 -6.74 -9.11
C MET A 1 27.74 -5.52 -8.52
N ALA A 2 26.84 -5.71 -7.54
CA ALA A 2 26.26 -4.59 -6.81
C ALA A 2 27.42 -3.88 -6.09
N VAL A 3 27.63 -2.60 -6.38
CA VAL A 3 28.72 -1.86 -5.76
C VAL A 3 28.36 -1.63 -4.31
N GLN A 4 28.78 -2.55 -3.46
CA GLN A 4 28.99 -2.31 -2.04
C GLN A 4 30.14 -1.30 -1.96
N TRP A 5 29.81 -0.01 -2.11
CA TRP A 5 30.75 1.05 -1.79
C TRP A 5 31.08 0.86 -0.33
N ARG A 6 32.32 0.41 -0.04
CA ARG A 6 32.83 0.21 1.32
C ARG A 6 32.52 1.49 2.10
N GLU A 7 31.46 1.44 2.91
CA GLU A 7 31.32 2.35 4.03
C GLU A 7 32.65 2.22 4.78
N ARG A 8 33.41 3.31 4.87
CA ARG A 8 34.47 3.36 5.88
C ARG A 8 33.73 3.05 7.19
N SER A 9 34.04 1.92 7.82
CA SER A 9 33.33 1.40 9.00
C SER A 9 33.36 2.31 10.23
N ASN A 10 33.90 3.54 10.09
CA ASN A 10 34.06 4.55 11.12
C ASN A 10 33.28 5.86 10.81
N GLY A 11 32.41 5.88 9.80
CA GLY A 11 31.58 7.05 9.45
C GLY A 11 30.23 7.08 10.19
N PRO A 12 29.50 8.23 10.17
CA PRO A 12 28.13 8.28 10.67
C PRO A 12 27.25 7.24 9.95
N GLN A 13 26.34 6.60 10.68
CA GLN A 13 25.39 5.63 10.15
C GLN A 13 24.00 5.84 10.76
N LEU A 14 22.98 5.46 9.98
CA LEU A 14 21.61 5.34 10.50
C LEU A 14 21.51 4.05 11.32
N ARG A 15 20.78 4.08 12.44
CA ARG A 15 20.76 2.95 13.38
C ARG A 15 19.97 1.74 12.86
N GLY A 16 18.89 1.98 12.09
CA GLY A 16 18.01 0.96 11.51
C GLY A 16 17.19 0.12 12.52
N GLY A 17 16.23 -0.65 12.02
CA GLY A 17 15.60 -1.69 12.85
C GLY A 17 16.59 -2.81 13.21
N GLY A 18 16.58 -3.27 14.46
CA GLY A 18 17.28 -4.48 14.89
C GLY A 18 16.41 -5.74 14.72
N PRO A 19 16.96 -6.95 14.96
CA PRO A 19 16.18 -8.20 14.88
C PRO A 19 14.97 -8.25 15.82
N GLN A 20 15.02 -7.52 16.95
CA GLN A 20 13.90 -7.40 17.89
C GLN A 20 12.78 -6.47 17.39
N ASP A 21 13.06 -5.68 16.36
CA ASP A 21 12.12 -4.76 15.73
C ASP A 21 11.57 -5.36 14.42
N ALA A 22 11.88 -6.63 14.15
CA ALA A 22 11.34 -7.36 12.99
C ALA A 22 9.88 -7.73 13.23
N GLU A 23 9.10 -7.65 12.16
CA GLU A 23 7.70 -8.05 12.16
C GLU A 23 7.55 -9.54 11.82
N GLU A 24 6.43 -10.14 12.23
CA GLU A 24 6.03 -11.45 11.73
C GLU A 24 6.01 -11.45 10.20
N LYS A 25 6.60 -12.49 9.60
CA LYS A 25 6.56 -12.67 8.16
C LYS A 25 5.36 -13.54 7.76
N VAL A 26 4.54 -13.01 6.86
CA VAL A 26 3.37 -13.67 6.29
C VAL A 26 3.56 -13.90 4.80
N PRO A 27 2.82 -14.83 4.17
CA PRO A 27 2.81 -14.94 2.72
C PRO A 27 2.51 -13.59 2.06
N ALA A 28 3.27 -13.24 1.03
CA ALA A 28 3.10 -11.97 0.28
C ALA A 28 1.76 -11.85 -0.46
N GLY A 29 0.92 -12.89 -0.42
CA GLY A 29 -0.30 -13.00 -1.20
C GLY A 29 -0.02 -13.38 -2.66
N PRO A 30 -1.07 -13.45 -3.49
CA PRO A 30 -0.92 -13.66 -4.93
C PRO A 30 -0.13 -12.53 -5.59
N ALA A 31 0.41 -12.80 -6.79
CA ALA A 31 1.17 -11.80 -7.54
C ALA A 31 0.26 -10.66 -8.03
N TYR A 32 -0.94 -11.01 -8.49
CA TYR A 32 -2.05 -10.08 -8.68
C TYR A 32 -2.86 -9.97 -7.39
N GLU A 33 -3.15 -8.76 -6.91
CA GLU A 33 -4.07 -8.62 -5.77
C GLU A 33 -5.48 -9.09 -6.16
N ILE A 34 -6.16 -9.82 -5.28
CA ILE A 34 -7.49 -10.41 -5.53
C ILE A 34 -8.51 -9.39 -6.06
N PRO A 35 -8.57 -8.13 -5.54
CA PRO A 35 -9.49 -7.13 -6.04
C PRO A 35 -9.32 -6.77 -7.53
N THR A 36 -8.20 -7.13 -8.17
CA THR A 36 -7.90 -6.78 -9.56
C THR A 36 -9.01 -7.19 -10.52
N LEU A 37 -9.65 -8.34 -10.29
CA LEU A 37 -10.76 -8.79 -11.14
C LEU A 37 -11.95 -7.84 -11.09
N ASN A 38 -12.32 -7.41 -9.89
CA ASN A 38 -13.42 -6.47 -9.69
C ASN A 38 -13.08 -5.09 -10.27
N VAL A 39 -11.82 -4.67 -10.17
CA VAL A 39 -11.33 -3.46 -10.84
C VAL A 39 -11.48 -3.58 -12.35
N PHE A 40 -11.03 -4.70 -12.92
CA PHE A 40 -11.10 -4.94 -14.34
C PHE A 40 -12.54 -4.96 -14.86
N LEU A 41 -13.45 -5.69 -14.21
CA LEU A 41 -14.85 -5.77 -14.63
C LEU A 41 -15.55 -4.40 -14.56
N ALA A 42 -15.25 -3.60 -13.54
CA ALA A 42 -15.75 -2.23 -13.46
C ALA A 42 -15.21 -1.36 -14.60
N ALA A 43 -13.91 -1.48 -14.93
CA ALA A 43 -13.30 -0.76 -16.06
C ALA A 43 -13.84 -1.22 -17.42
N ALA A 44 -14.01 -2.53 -17.61
CA ALA A 44 -14.51 -3.12 -18.84
C ALA A 44 -15.96 -2.71 -19.15
N THR A 45 -16.78 -2.51 -18.12
CA THR A 45 -18.19 -2.12 -18.28
C THR A 45 -18.40 -0.60 -18.35
N SER A 46 -17.61 0.18 -17.63
CA SER A 46 -17.70 1.65 -17.64
C SER A 46 -16.91 2.29 -18.78
N GLY A 47 -15.87 1.61 -19.29
CA GLY A 47 -14.86 2.17 -20.17
C GLY A 47 -13.87 3.10 -19.48
N ILE A 48 -13.91 3.24 -18.15
CA ILE A 48 -13.00 4.08 -17.36
C ILE A 48 -11.87 3.20 -16.83
N MET A 49 -10.69 3.38 -17.40
CA MET A 49 -9.49 2.62 -17.05
C MET A 49 -8.84 3.16 -15.75
N PRO A 50 -7.92 2.40 -15.13
CA PRO A 50 -7.06 2.91 -14.06
C PRO A 50 -6.40 4.25 -14.45
N GLY A 51 -6.29 5.17 -13.48
CA GLY A 51 -5.87 6.55 -13.74
C GLY A 51 -6.94 7.50 -14.31
N GLY A 52 -8.10 7.00 -14.73
CA GLY A 52 -9.26 7.83 -15.11
C GLY A 52 -9.43 8.04 -16.62
N ASN A 53 -8.56 7.42 -17.41
CA ASN A 53 -8.60 7.49 -18.85
C ASN A 53 -9.81 6.73 -19.39
N ARG A 54 -10.53 7.32 -20.34
CA ARG A 54 -11.62 6.63 -21.04
C ARG A 54 -11.05 5.88 -22.24
N THR A 55 -11.36 4.59 -22.35
CA THR A 55 -10.97 3.80 -23.52
C THR A 55 -11.84 4.13 -24.73
N GLU A 56 -11.26 4.00 -25.92
CA GLU A 56 -11.98 4.06 -27.20
C GLU A 56 -12.53 2.68 -27.61
N LEU A 57 -12.14 1.61 -26.91
CA LEU A 57 -12.62 0.26 -27.15
C LEU A 57 -14.12 0.14 -26.80
N PRO A 58 -14.91 -0.63 -27.56
CA PRO A 58 -16.28 -0.94 -27.17
C PRO A 58 -16.32 -1.68 -25.84
N VAL A 59 -17.15 -1.19 -24.92
CA VAL A 59 -17.24 -1.66 -23.53
C VAL A 59 -18.05 -2.96 -23.42
N PHE A 60 -17.75 -3.75 -22.40
CA PHE A 60 -18.51 -4.95 -22.07
C PHE A 60 -19.91 -4.56 -21.53
N PRO A 61 -21.02 -4.98 -22.17
CA PRO A 61 -22.35 -4.54 -21.77
C PRO A 61 -22.74 -5.07 -20.38
N GLN A 62 -23.35 -4.21 -19.55
CA GLN A 62 -23.87 -4.65 -18.24
C GLN A 62 -24.91 -5.78 -18.34
N SER A 63 -25.66 -5.85 -19.45
CA SER A 63 -26.62 -6.93 -19.71
C SER A 63 -25.98 -8.31 -19.87
N GLU A 64 -24.69 -8.38 -20.21
CA GLU A 64 -23.93 -9.62 -20.40
C GLU A 64 -23.23 -10.07 -19.09
N MET A 65 -23.13 -9.21 -18.07
CA MET A 65 -22.52 -9.54 -16.77
C MET A 65 -23.11 -10.78 -16.09
N PRO A 66 -24.45 -11.03 -16.12
CA PRO A 66 -25.02 -12.23 -15.51
C PRO A 66 -24.55 -13.54 -16.15
N VAL A 67 -23.98 -13.50 -17.35
CA VAL A 67 -23.44 -14.71 -18.02
C VAL A 67 -22.15 -15.18 -17.33
N LEU A 68 -21.36 -14.27 -16.75
CA LEU A 68 -20.11 -14.58 -16.05
C LEU A 68 -20.32 -15.43 -14.78
N THR A 69 -21.53 -15.42 -14.21
CA THR A 69 -21.87 -16.16 -12.99
C THR A 69 -22.60 -17.47 -13.27
N LYS A 70 -22.97 -17.75 -14.53
CA LYS A 70 -23.58 -19.01 -14.94
C LYS A 70 -22.54 -19.98 -15.46
N LYS A 71 -22.73 -21.28 -15.21
CA LYS A 71 -21.86 -22.31 -15.79
C LYS A 71 -22.01 -22.36 -17.30
N TYR A 72 -20.95 -22.72 -18.01
CA TYR A 72 -21.00 -22.85 -19.48
C TYR A 72 -22.07 -23.85 -19.95
N GLU A 73 -22.33 -24.92 -19.19
CA GLU A 73 -23.36 -25.92 -19.50
C GLU A 73 -24.78 -25.33 -19.64
N GLU A 74 -25.04 -24.19 -18.98
CA GLU A 74 -26.37 -23.59 -18.90
C GLU A 74 -26.70 -22.68 -20.09
N TRP A 75 -25.70 -22.20 -20.83
CA TRP A 75 -25.90 -21.13 -21.82
C TRP A 75 -25.06 -21.23 -23.09
N ALA A 76 -23.89 -21.86 -23.05
CA ALA A 76 -22.99 -21.90 -24.20
C ALA A 76 -23.34 -23.07 -25.14
N PRO A 77 -23.08 -22.97 -26.46
CA PRO A 77 -23.21 -24.10 -27.38
C PRO A 77 -22.01 -25.05 -27.28
N GLU A 78 -22.08 -26.19 -27.97
CA GLU A 78 -20.90 -27.05 -28.17
C GLU A 78 -19.80 -26.32 -28.98
N PRO A 79 -18.52 -26.50 -28.64
CA PRO A 79 -17.98 -27.40 -27.61
C PRO A 79 -17.93 -26.80 -26.18
N PHE A 80 -18.31 -25.52 -26.01
CA PHE A 80 -18.09 -24.76 -24.77
C PHE A 80 -18.93 -25.24 -23.59
N ASN A 81 -20.15 -25.74 -23.81
CA ASN A 81 -20.97 -26.36 -22.75
C ASN A 81 -20.35 -27.62 -22.13
N LYS A 82 -19.35 -28.22 -22.80
CA LYS A 82 -18.64 -29.43 -22.37
C LYS A 82 -17.22 -29.11 -21.89
N LEU A 83 -16.92 -27.83 -21.61
CA LEU A 83 -15.61 -27.47 -21.08
C LEU A 83 -15.33 -28.23 -19.77
N PRO A 84 -14.11 -28.75 -19.59
CA PRO A 84 -13.73 -29.37 -18.33
C PRO A 84 -13.60 -28.30 -17.23
N GLY A 85 -13.73 -28.74 -15.97
CA GLY A 85 -13.33 -27.92 -14.82
C GLY A 85 -11.87 -27.46 -14.90
N PRO A 86 -11.47 -26.46 -14.09
CA PRO A 86 -10.08 -26.04 -13.98
C PRO A 86 -9.18 -27.26 -13.74
N GLN A 87 -8.05 -27.28 -14.45
CA GLN A 87 -7.09 -28.37 -14.37
C GLN A 87 -6.45 -28.40 -12.99
N GLY A 88 -6.69 -29.46 -12.22
CA GLY A 88 -5.96 -29.78 -11.00
C GLY A 88 -4.87 -30.82 -11.26
N ILE A 89 -4.12 -31.15 -10.21
CA ILE A 89 -2.99 -32.11 -10.27
C ILE A 89 -3.43 -33.51 -10.72
N PHE A 90 -4.69 -33.89 -10.48
CA PHE A 90 -5.26 -35.19 -10.83
C PHE A 90 -6.20 -35.12 -12.06
N GLY A 91 -6.08 -34.06 -12.87
CA GLY A 91 -7.00 -33.75 -13.96
C GLY A 91 -8.07 -32.72 -13.54
N PRO A 92 -9.15 -32.55 -14.32
CA PRO A 92 -10.17 -31.56 -14.04
C PRO A 92 -10.80 -31.78 -12.66
N SER A 93 -10.85 -30.72 -11.86
CA SER A 93 -11.44 -30.76 -10.50
C SER A 93 -12.93 -31.13 -10.49
N THR A 94 -13.62 -30.91 -11.60
CA THR A 94 -15.04 -31.23 -11.79
C THR A 94 -15.30 -31.69 -13.22
N THR A 95 -16.28 -32.58 -13.38
CA THR A 95 -16.77 -33.04 -14.70
C THR A 95 -17.42 -31.93 -15.52
N VAL A 96 -17.89 -30.88 -14.85
CA VAL A 96 -18.54 -29.71 -15.43
C VAL A 96 -17.75 -28.46 -15.07
N SER A 97 -17.47 -27.61 -16.04
CA SER A 97 -16.82 -26.31 -15.81
C SER A 97 -17.65 -25.40 -14.89
N PRO A 98 -17.05 -24.80 -13.84
CA PRO A 98 -17.69 -23.75 -13.06
C PRO A 98 -17.90 -22.49 -13.92
N ALA A 99 -18.63 -21.52 -13.37
CA ALA A 99 -18.88 -20.24 -14.06
C ALA A 99 -17.57 -19.51 -14.42
N PRO A 100 -17.53 -18.75 -15.53
CA PRO A 100 -16.34 -18.02 -16.00
C PRO A 100 -15.67 -17.21 -14.88
N LEU A 101 -16.46 -16.47 -14.10
CA LEU A 101 -15.95 -15.62 -13.02
C LEU A 101 -15.17 -16.44 -11.96
N ILE A 102 -15.68 -17.62 -11.63
CA ILE A 102 -15.03 -18.52 -10.67
C ILE A 102 -13.69 -19.01 -11.23
N ARG A 103 -13.63 -19.37 -12.53
CA ARG A 103 -12.37 -19.77 -13.19
C ARG A 103 -11.34 -18.65 -13.13
N TRP A 104 -11.75 -17.42 -13.43
CA TRP A 104 -10.88 -16.24 -13.38
C TRP A 104 -10.37 -15.95 -11.96
N MET A 105 -11.23 -16.07 -10.95
CA MET A 105 -10.83 -15.93 -9.54
C MET A 105 -9.84 -17.02 -9.10
N HIS A 106 -9.98 -18.26 -9.58
CA HIS A 106 -9.03 -19.34 -9.27
C HIS A 106 -7.62 -19.03 -9.80
N ILE A 107 -7.54 -18.48 -11.02
CA ILE A 107 -6.27 -18.08 -11.64
C ILE A 107 -5.64 -16.90 -10.89
N LEU A 108 -6.41 -15.84 -10.63
CA LEU A 108 -5.90 -14.63 -9.94
C LEU A 108 -5.52 -14.90 -8.48
N GLY A 109 -6.25 -15.77 -7.80
CA GLY A 109 -5.91 -16.23 -6.45
C GLY A 109 -4.66 -17.11 -6.41
N GLY A 110 -4.11 -17.51 -7.57
CA GLY A 110 -2.96 -18.40 -7.67
C GLY A 110 -3.25 -19.81 -7.19
N MET A 111 -4.52 -20.23 -7.09
CA MET A 111 -4.89 -21.55 -6.53
C MET A 111 -4.42 -22.71 -7.41
N ASP A 112 -4.39 -22.51 -8.73
CA ASP A 112 -3.82 -23.48 -9.68
C ASP A 112 -2.34 -23.73 -9.40
N ASP A 113 -1.60 -22.67 -9.04
CA ASP A 113 -0.18 -22.73 -8.74
C ASP A 113 0.07 -23.20 -7.30
N ILE A 114 -0.78 -22.86 -6.31
CA ILE A 114 -0.66 -23.34 -4.91
C ILE A 114 -0.80 -24.85 -4.85
N LEU A 115 -1.74 -25.43 -5.60
CA LEU A 115 -1.89 -26.88 -5.68
C LEU A 115 -0.67 -27.49 -6.38
N ALA A 116 -0.24 -26.96 -7.52
CA ALA A 116 0.98 -27.42 -8.18
C ALA A 116 2.23 -27.32 -7.27
N MET A 117 2.37 -26.24 -6.48
CA MET A 117 3.47 -25.99 -5.54
C MET A 117 3.39 -26.83 -4.25
N ALA A 118 2.20 -27.24 -3.81
CA ALA A 118 2.04 -28.12 -2.64
C ALA A 118 2.58 -29.53 -2.91
N PHE A 119 2.66 -29.95 -4.17
CA PHE A 119 3.12 -31.27 -4.58
C PHE A 119 4.41 -31.26 -5.43
N SER A 120 4.80 -30.11 -5.97
CA SER A 120 6.13 -29.89 -6.57
C SER A 120 6.97 -29.02 -5.63
N SER A 121 8.07 -29.57 -5.13
CA SER A 121 8.91 -29.02 -4.06
C SER A 121 9.67 -27.70 -4.38
N GLN A 122 9.22 -26.88 -5.34
CA GLN A 122 10.13 -25.97 -6.04
C GLN A 122 10.05 -24.48 -5.69
N THR A 123 8.98 -23.95 -5.10
CA THR A 123 9.00 -22.56 -4.57
C THR A 123 7.99 -22.37 -3.43
N LEU A 124 8.48 -22.21 -2.20
CA LEU A 124 7.64 -21.74 -1.09
C LEU A 124 7.16 -20.29 -1.37
N PRO A 125 5.94 -19.90 -0.95
CA PRO A 125 5.49 -18.52 -1.04
C PRO A 125 6.52 -17.58 -0.42
N THR A 126 6.82 -16.47 -1.10
CA THR A 126 7.73 -15.47 -0.52
C THR A 126 7.06 -14.86 0.70
N ASN A 127 7.65 -15.07 1.87
CA ASN A 127 7.17 -14.45 3.11
C ASN A 127 7.75 -13.03 3.25
N VAL A 128 6.91 -12.08 3.63
CA VAL A 128 7.21 -10.65 3.80
C VAL A 128 6.64 -10.14 5.12
N GLU A 129 7.17 -9.04 5.65
CA GLU A 129 6.59 -8.37 6.82
C GLU A 129 5.15 -7.91 6.54
N ARG A 130 4.25 -7.92 7.53
CA ARG A 130 2.83 -7.54 7.27
C ARG A 130 2.71 -6.06 6.88
N SER A 131 3.54 -5.17 7.44
CA SER A 131 3.60 -3.77 7.01
C SER A 131 3.99 -3.66 5.53
N PHE A 132 4.96 -4.47 5.08
CA PHE A 132 5.33 -4.54 3.67
C PHE A 132 4.18 -5.07 2.79
N LYS A 133 3.47 -6.12 3.23
CA LYS A 133 2.29 -6.63 2.53
C LYS A 133 1.23 -5.54 2.35
N LEU A 134 0.95 -4.77 3.40
CA LEU A 134 0.02 -3.65 3.32
C LEU A 134 0.48 -2.58 2.33
N VAL A 135 1.76 -2.16 2.36
CA VAL A 135 2.30 -1.19 1.40
C VAL A 135 2.21 -1.72 -0.03
N LYS A 136 2.53 -3.00 -0.26
CA LYS A 136 2.35 -3.68 -1.55
C LYS A 136 0.89 -3.57 -2.02
N THR A 137 -0.07 -3.93 -1.17
CA THR A 137 -1.50 -3.84 -1.49
C THR A 137 -1.91 -2.41 -1.83
N LYS A 138 -1.50 -1.40 -1.03
CA LYS A 138 -1.84 0.01 -1.29
C LYS A 138 -1.26 0.49 -2.63
N VAL A 139 0.02 0.20 -2.88
CA VAL A 139 0.69 0.52 -4.15
C VAL A 139 -0.02 -0.14 -5.33
N TRP A 140 -0.34 -1.43 -5.22
CA TRP A 140 -1.05 -2.17 -6.28
C TRP A 140 -2.44 -1.58 -6.56
N LEU A 141 -3.16 -1.13 -5.53
CA LEU A 141 -4.45 -0.47 -5.70
C LEU A 141 -4.32 1.00 -6.17
N GLY A 142 -3.09 1.50 -6.34
CA GLY A 142 -2.77 2.88 -6.71
C GLY A 142 -3.16 3.91 -5.65
N LEU A 143 -3.18 3.48 -4.39
CA LEU A 143 -3.41 4.32 -3.21
C LEU A 143 -2.09 4.89 -2.69
N VAL A 144 -2.13 6.06 -2.06
CA VAL A 144 -0.97 6.63 -1.39
C VAL A 144 -0.48 5.68 -0.27
N PRO A 145 0.82 5.35 -0.22
CA PRO A 145 1.37 4.48 0.83
C PRO A 145 1.14 5.05 2.24
N VAL A 146 1.46 6.34 2.40
CA VAL A 146 1.23 7.15 3.60
C VAL A 146 0.68 8.51 3.15
N THR A 147 -0.46 8.92 3.67
CA THR A 147 -1.06 10.22 3.31
C THR A 147 -0.22 11.39 3.81
N ASP A 148 -0.33 12.56 3.17
CA ASP A 148 0.33 13.78 3.64
C ASP A 148 -0.07 14.14 5.07
N ALA A 149 -1.35 13.91 5.42
CA ALA A 149 -1.85 14.07 6.77
C ALA A 149 -1.05 13.25 7.79
N ARG A 150 -0.79 11.96 7.50
CA ARG A 150 0.00 11.07 8.35
C ARG A 150 1.48 11.43 8.34
N TRP A 151 2.01 11.81 7.19
CA TRP A 151 3.39 12.28 7.06
C TRP A 151 3.67 13.47 7.97
N LYS A 152 2.79 14.48 7.91
CA LYS A 152 2.82 15.68 8.77
C LYS A 152 2.59 15.34 10.24
N ALA A 153 1.59 14.52 10.55
CA ALA A 153 1.29 14.14 11.92
C ALA A 153 2.46 13.44 12.60
N LYS A 154 3.20 12.60 11.88
CA LYS A 154 4.42 11.92 12.35
C LYS A 154 5.66 12.83 12.36
N GLY A 155 5.57 14.05 11.82
CA GLY A 155 6.68 14.99 11.74
C GLY A 155 7.84 14.47 10.89
N LEU A 156 7.56 13.77 9.79
CA LEU A 156 8.59 13.09 8.99
C LEU A 156 9.51 14.05 8.21
N ASP A 157 9.12 15.32 8.07
CA ASP A 157 10.00 16.38 7.55
C ASP A 157 11.01 16.88 8.59
N ALA A 158 10.80 16.59 9.88
CA ALA A 158 11.72 17.00 10.93
C ALA A 158 13.03 16.20 10.82
N THR A 159 14.15 16.88 11.03
CA THR A 159 15.49 16.27 10.88
C THR A 159 15.72 15.13 11.86
N ASP A 160 15.07 15.16 13.02
CA ASP A 160 15.19 14.11 14.05
C ASP A 160 14.47 12.81 13.63
N ASN A 161 13.57 12.89 12.65
CA ASN A 161 12.77 11.77 12.14
C ASN A 161 13.26 11.23 10.78
N ILE A 162 14.42 11.70 10.29
CA ILE A 162 14.91 11.35 8.94
C ILE A 162 15.07 9.83 8.72
N GLU A 163 15.49 9.10 9.76
CA GLU A 163 15.69 7.66 9.65
C GLU A 163 14.38 6.92 9.34
N GLU A 164 13.28 7.34 9.98
CA GLU A 164 11.95 6.81 9.69
C GLU A 164 11.46 7.26 8.31
N ALA A 165 11.62 8.55 7.97
CA ALA A 165 11.15 9.08 6.70
C ALA A 165 11.78 8.33 5.51
N LEU A 166 13.10 8.09 5.57
CA LEU A 166 13.81 7.29 4.58
C LEU A 166 13.38 5.82 4.59
N ALA A 167 13.12 5.23 5.77
CA ALA A 167 12.67 3.85 5.86
C ALA A 167 11.28 3.65 5.22
N ILE A 168 10.35 4.59 5.40
CA ILE A 168 9.01 4.54 4.77
C ILE A 168 9.14 4.65 3.26
N ILE A 169 9.92 5.61 2.74
CA ILE A 169 10.13 5.75 1.29
C ILE A 169 10.81 4.51 0.71
N THR A 170 11.76 3.93 1.45
CA THR A 170 12.44 2.69 1.04
C THR A 170 11.46 1.53 0.90
N GLN A 171 10.47 1.39 1.80
CA GLN A 171 9.46 0.34 1.67
C GLN A 171 8.68 0.44 0.35
N VAL A 172 8.37 1.64 -0.13
CA VAL A 172 7.68 1.84 -1.42
C VAL A 172 8.56 1.38 -2.57
N VAL A 173 9.84 1.77 -2.59
CA VAL A 173 10.81 1.30 -3.60
C VAL A 173 10.97 -0.23 -3.53
N ASP A 174 10.99 -0.79 -2.32
CA ASP A 174 11.15 -2.22 -2.10
C ASP A 174 9.93 -3.04 -2.57
N VAL A 175 8.72 -2.46 -2.61
CA VAL A 175 7.57 -3.08 -3.28
C VAL A 175 7.88 -3.33 -4.75
N PHE A 176 8.41 -2.35 -5.46
CA PHE A 176 8.75 -2.52 -6.87
C PHE A 176 9.96 -3.44 -7.06
N LYS A 177 10.95 -3.42 -6.17
CA LYS A 177 12.03 -4.44 -6.17
C LYS A 177 11.48 -5.85 -5.99
N HIS A 178 10.47 -6.02 -5.12
CA HIS A 178 9.79 -7.30 -4.95
C HIS A 178 9.06 -7.70 -6.22
N LEU A 179 8.28 -6.80 -6.81
CA LEU A 179 7.59 -7.05 -8.07
C LEU A 179 8.56 -7.38 -9.20
N ALA A 180 9.74 -6.75 -9.24
CA ALA A 180 10.78 -6.99 -10.24
C ALA A 180 11.58 -8.28 -10.04
N LYS A 181 11.39 -9.01 -8.93
CA LYS A 181 12.03 -10.31 -8.73
C LYS A 181 11.65 -11.25 -9.88
N PRO A 182 12.61 -11.97 -10.49
CA PRO A 182 12.32 -12.81 -11.63
C PRO A 182 11.20 -13.83 -11.39
N GLU A 183 11.12 -14.36 -10.17
CA GLU A 183 10.12 -15.33 -9.77
C GLU A 183 8.72 -14.70 -9.70
N VAL A 184 8.62 -13.48 -9.15
CA VAL A 184 7.36 -12.72 -9.06
C VAL A 184 6.91 -12.24 -10.45
N GLN A 185 7.84 -11.79 -11.29
CA GLN A 185 7.57 -11.45 -12.70
C GLN A 185 7.08 -12.67 -13.50
N GLY A 186 7.68 -13.84 -13.27
CA GLY A 186 7.23 -15.10 -13.83
C GLY A 186 5.78 -15.42 -13.43
N ASP A 187 5.44 -15.22 -12.15
CA ASP A 187 4.07 -15.44 -11.64
C ASP A 187 3.08 -14.45 -12.24
N LEU A 188 3.41 -13.16 -12.28
CA LEU A 188 2.59 -12.13 -12.92
C LEU A 188 2.28 -12.49 -14.39
N ARG A 189 3.32 -12.87 -15.15
CA ARG A 189 3.15 -13.29 -16.53
C ARG A 189 2.25 -14.51 -16.65
N ASN A 190 2.52 -15.55 -15.86
CA ASN A 190 1.78 -16.80 -15.94
C ASN A 190 0.30 -16.59 -15.62
N ILE A 191 -0.01 -15.82 -14.56
CA ILE A 191 -1.38 -15.46 -14.18
C ILE A 191 -2.04 -14.65 -15.30
N ASN A 192 -1.37 -13.61 -15.82
CA ASN A 192 -1.89 -12.82 -16.93
C ASN A 192 -2.23 -13.68 -18.15
N ASN A 193 -1.31 -14.55 -18.55
CA ASN A 193 -1.44 -15.35 -19.78
C ASN A 193 -2.54 -16.42 -19.64
N LYS A 194 -2.64 -17.07 -18.46
CA LYS A 194 -3.74 -17.99 -18.14
C LYS A 194 -5.09 -17.27 -18.15
N LEU A 195 -5.17 -16.11 -17.49
CA LEU A 195 -6.41 -15.33 -17.43
C LEU A 195 -6.81 -14.83 -18.82
N TRP A 196 -5.87 -14.34 -19.61
CA TRP A 196 -6.11 -13.93 -20.99
C TRP A 196 -6.71 -15.08 -21.81
N ALA A 197 -6.15 -16.29 -21.71
CA ALA A 197 -6.65 -17.47 -22.42
C ALA A 197 -8.08 -17.86 -21.97
N GLU A 198 -8.38 -17.79 -20.67
CA GLU A 198 -9.74 -18.04 -20.17
C GLU A 198 -10.75 -16.96 -20.60
N ILE A 199 -10.31 -15.69 -20.69
CA ILE A 199 -11.14 -14.62 -21.23
C ILE A 199 -11.41 -14.85 -22.73
N ASP A 200 -10.42 -15.34 -23.48
CA ASP A 200 -10.55 -15.67 -24.90
C ASP A 200 -11.57 -16.82 -25.12
N VAL A 201 -11.48 -17.89 -24.31
CA VAL A 201 -12.46 -18.99 -24.33
C VAL A 201 -13.87 -18.48 -24.01
N PHE A 202 -14.02 -17.57 -23.05
CA PHE A 202 -15.31 -16.93 -22.77
C PHE A 202 -15.83 -16.11 -23.96
N GLN A 203 -14.95 -15.31 -24.59
CA GLN A 203 -15.28 -14.51 -25.76
C GLN A 203 -15.77 -15.39 -26.92
N ASP A 204 -15.09 -16.50 -27.19
CA ASP A 204 -15.47 -17.47 -28.22
C ASP A 204 -16.83 -18.12 -27.94
N ALA A 205 -17.10 -18.46 -26.67
CA ALA A 205 -18.41 -18.97 -26.28
C ALA A 205 -19.54 -17.95 -26.52
N CYS A 206 -19.31 -16.67 -26.20
CA CYS A 206 -20.25 -15.59 -26.51
C CYS A 206 -20.47 -15.44 -28.03
N ASN A 207 -19.39 -15.49 -28.81
CA ASN A 207 -19.46 -15.41 -30.28
C ASN A 207 -20.26 -16.59 -30.85
N ALA A 208 -20.07 -17.80 -30.30
CA ALA A 208 -20.79 -18.99 -30.73
C ALA A 208 -22.28 -18.89 -30.42
N VAL A 209 -22.68 -18.39 -29.25
CA VAL A 209 -24.09 -18.13 -28.91
C VAL A 209 -24.74 -17.20 -29.93
N ARG A 210 -24.10 -16.07 -30.25
CA ARG A 210 -24.63 -15.12 -31.25
C ARG A 210 -24.74 -15.74 -32.64
N THR A 211 -23.71 -16.50 -33.03
CA THR A 211 -23.72 -17.27 -34.28
C THR A 211 -24.91 -18.21 -34.36
N THR A 212 -25.23 -18.95 -33.28
CA THR A 212 -26.41 -19.84 -33.27
C THR A 212 -27.75 -19.11 -33.38
N LYS A 213 -27.79 -17.83 -32.98
CA LYS A 213 -28.97 -16.95 -33.10
C LYS A 213 -29.03 -16.18 -34.43
N GLY A 214 -28.00 -16.30 -35.29
CA GLY A 214 -27.88 -15.49 -36.50
C GLY A 214 -27.55 -14.01 -36.24
N GLU A 215 -27.03 -13.69 -35.06
CA GLU A 215 -26.61 -12.34 -34.67
C GLU A 215 -25.13 -12.10 -35.04
N PRO A 216 -24.74 -10.85 -35.33
CA PRO A 216 -23.33 -10.52 -35.55
C PRO A 216 -22.49 -10.72 -34.30
N ALA A 217 -21.20 -10.98 -34.50
CA ALA A 217 -20.22 -11.02 -33.41
C ALA A 217 -20.27 -9.71 -32.61
N PRO A 218 -20.04 -9.77 -31.27
CA PRO A 218 -19.99 -8.58 -30.45
C PRO A 218 -18.86 -7.65 -30.93
N GLU A 219 -19.13 -6.34 -30.92
CA GLU A 219 -18.11 -5.33 -31.22
C GLU A 219 -17.06 -5.21 -30.08
N TRP A 220 -17.45 -5.55 -28.86
CA TRP A 220 -16.57 -5.56 -27.69
C TRP A 220 -15.64 -6.78 -27.69
N SER A 221 -14.45 -6.61 -27.10
CA SER A 221 -13.47 -7.66 -26.92
C SER A 221 -12.89 -7.58 -25.50
N LEU A 222 -13.20 -8.58 -24.68
CA LEU A 222 -12.72 -8.61 -23.30
C LEU A 222 -11.21 -8.83 -23.22
N THR A 223 -10.60 -9.55 -24.18
CA THR A 223 -9.14 -9.72 -24.25
C THR A 223 -8.43 -8.40 -24.54
N LYS A 224 -8.96 -7.57 -25.46
CA LYS A 224 -8.44 -6.20 -25.70
C LYS A 224 -8.67 -5.27 -24.51
N LEU A 225 -9.83 -5.36 -23.86
CA LEU A 225 -10.10 -4.58 -22.65
C LEU A 225 -9.17 -4.98 -21.50
N TRP A 226 -8.84 -6.27 -21.35
CA TRP A 226 -7.89 -6.77 -20.35
C TRP A 226 -6.46 -6.26 -20.60
N GLU A 227 -6.02 -6.25 -21.86
CA GLU A 227 -4.74 -5.67 -22.24
C GLU A 227 -4.68 -4.17 -21.90
N ALA A 228 -5.66 -3.39 -22.37
CA ALA A 228 -5.75 -1.96 -22.09
C ALA A 228 -5.81 -1.69 -20.57
N PHE A 229 -6.56 -2.52 -19.83
CA PHE A 229 -6.62 -2.46 -18.38
C PHE A 229 -5.24 -2.63 -17.74
N ASN A 230 -4.47 -3.66 -18.11
CA ASN A 230 -3.13 -3.90 -17.54
C ASN A 230 -2.18 -2.74 -17.86
N GLU A 231 -2.17 -2.28 -19.10
CA GLU A 231 -1.33 -1.14 -19.50
C GLU A 231 -1.61 0.09 -18.63
N HIS A 232 -2.89 0.46 -18.50
CA HIS A 232 -3.28 1.59 -17.67
C HIS A 232 -3.07 1.35 -16.18
N HIS A 233 -3.26 0.12 -15.70
CA HIS A 233 -3.05 -0.24 -14.30
C HIS A 233 -1.59 -0.07 -13.89
N PHE A 234 -0.66 -0.66 -14.63
CA PHE A 234 0.76 -0.58 -14.35
C PHE A 234 1.29 0.86 -14.46
N LYS A 235 0.88 1.60 -15.50
CA LYS A 235 1.21 3.03 -15.63
C LYS A 235 0.66 3.85 -14.45
N PHE A 236 -0.55 3.55 -13.99
CA PHE A 236 -1.17 4.25 -12.88
C PHE A 236 -0.42 4.02 -11.56
N ILE A 237 -0.11 2.77 -11.20
CA ILE A 237 0.60 2.48 -9.94
C ILE A 237 2.04 3.04 -9.95
N GLU A 238 2.70 3.04 -11.12
CA GLU A 238 4.00 3.70 -11.29
C GLU A 238 3.90 5.21 -11.07
N GLN A 239 2.96 5.87 -11.76
CA GLN A 239 2.74 7.30 -11.64
C GLN A 239 2.48 7.71 -10.18
N GLN A 240 1.58 7.00 -9.49
CA GLN A 240 1.24 7.27 -8.09
C GLN A 240 2.47 7.10 -7.18
N ALA A 241 3.19 5.99 -7.31
CA ALA A 241 4.35 5.71 -6.47
C ALA A 241 5.51 6.68 -6.74
N ARG A 242 5.77 7.03 -8.01
CA ARG A 242 6.80 8.00 -8.41
C ARG A 242 6.47 9.40 -7.90
N SER A 243 5.24 9.86 -8.12
CA SER A 243 4.78 11.17 -7.68
C SER A 243 4.95 11.33 -6.17
N TRP A 244 4.44 10.37 -5.39
CA TRP A 244 4.58 10.36 -3.93
C TRP A 244 6.04 10.31 -3.49
N THR A 245 6.83 9.36 -4.01
CA THR A 245 8.23 9.15 -3.62
C THR A 245 9.11 10.35 -3.92
N LEU A 246 9.05 10.87 -5.14
CA LEU A 246 9.90 11.98 -5.58
C LEU A 246 9.51 13.30 -4.89
N THR A 247 8.23 13.50 -4.59
CA THR A 247 7.77 14.67 -3.84
C THR A 247 8.37 14.71 -2.44
N HIS A 248 8.28 13.61 -1.68
CA HIS A 248 8.86 13.56 -0.33
C HIS A 248 10.39 13.59 -0.36
N LEU A 249 11.04 12.90 -1.30
CA LEU A 249 12.51 12.95 -1.44
C LEU A 249 13.01 14.35 -1.78
N LYS A 250 12.31 15.09 -2.65
CA LYS A 250 12.64 16.49 -2.98
C LYS A 250 12.52 17.38 -1.75
N THR A 251 11.43 17.26 -0.99
CA THR A 251 11.23 18.03 0.25
C THR A 251 12.33 17.76 1.27
N LEU A 252 12.64 16.49 1.53
CA LEU A 252 13.71 16.09 2.43
C LEU A 252 15.08 16.60 1.93
N HIS A 253 15.38 16.46 0.64
CA HIS A 253 16.64 16.95 0.06
C HIS A 253 16.80 18.46 0.31
N ASN A 254 15.76 19.24 0.09
CA ASN A 254 15.77 20.69 0.31
C ASN A 254 16.00 21.04 1.79
N ILE A 255 15.30 20.39 2.71
CA ILE A 255 15.47 20.61 4.16
C ILE A 255 16.92 20.33 4.58
N TRP A 256 17.45 19.17 4.19
CA TRP A 256 18.81 18.77 4.57
C TRP A 256 19.88 19.59 3.88
N LYS A 257 19.65 20.01 2.63
CA LYS A 257 20.54 20.94 1.94
C LYS A 257 20.58 22.30 2.63
N GLN A 258 19.43 22.85 3.03
CA GLN A 258 19.40 24.12 3.76
C GLN A 258 20.06 24.01 5.14
N LYS A 259 19.84 22.91 5.86
CA LYS A 259 20.54 22.63 7.12
C LYS A 259 22.05 22.56 6.92
N PHE A 260 22.51 21.80 5.92
CA PHE A 260 23.93 21.69 5.59
C PHE A 260 24.53 23.06 5.24
N LEU A 261 23.88 23.85 4.38
CA LEU A 261 24.34 25.19 4.01
C LEU A 261 24.43 26.14 5.21
N THR A 262 23.43 26.09 6.09
CA THR A 262 23.42 26.86 7.35
C THR A 262 24.62 26.48 8.22
N THR A 263 24.85 25.18 8.42
CA THR A 263 26.00 24.69 9.19
C THR A 263 27.32 25.07 8.52
N PHE A 264 27.41 24.92 7.20
CA PHE A 264 28.59 25.26 6.41
C PHE A 264 28.98 26.74 6.56
N GLN A 265 28.01 27.63 6.53
CA GLN A 265 28.18 29.07 6.67
C GLN A 265 28.36 29.54 8.12
N SER A 266 28.07 28.70 9.12
CA SER A 266 28.20 29.03 10.55
C SER A 266 29.64 29.10 11.08
N GLY A 267 30.63 28.97 10.20
CA GLY A 267 32.03 29.06 10.61
C GLY A 267 32.42 30.48 11.07
N ARG A 268 33.47 30.57 11.86
CA ARG A 268 34.00 31.82 12.40
C ARG A 268 34.63 32.66 11.29
N VAL A 269 34.28 33.95 11.24
CA VAL A 269 35.03 34.97 10.49
C VAL A 269 36.34 35.24 11.23
N LEU A 270 37.47 34.99 10.58
CA LEU A 270 38.81 35.20 11.14
C LEU A 270 39.34 36.60 10.81
N ASN A 271 39.00 37.13 9.63
CA ASN A 271 39.23 38.51 9.18
C ASN A 271 38.40 38.80 7.90
N ASP A 272 38.54 40.00 7.33
CA ASP A 272 37.81 40.47 6.14
C ASP A 272 37.96 39.58 4.89
N THR A 273 38.94 38.68 4.87
CA THR A 273 39.25 37.79 3.73
C THR A 273 39.23 36.30 4.07
N GLN A 274 39.06 35.94 5.35
CA GLN A 274 39.18 34.56 5.82
C GLN A 274 38.03 34.22 6.76
N ALA A 275 37.29 33.18 6.41
CA ALA A 275 36.31 32.53 7.28
C ALA A 275 36.60 31.04 7.34
N THR A 276 36.34 30.44 8.49
CA THR A 276 36.28 28.97 8.61
C THR A 276 34.94 28.49 8.07
N VAL A 277 34.86 27.21 7.70
CA VAL A 277 33.60 26.54 7.35
C VAL A 277 33.43 25.32 8.25
N ARG A 278 32.19 24.93 8.51
CA ARG A 278 31.89 23.71 9.28
C ARG A 278 31.22 22.68 8.39
N ILE A 279 31.91 21.58 8.13
CA ILE A 279 31.36 20.48 7.33
C ILE A 279 30.76 19.44 8.28
N ASP A 280 29.44 19.31 8.25
CA ASP A 280 28.75 18.25 8.99
C ASP A 280 28.66 16.97 8.12
N HIS A 281 29.45 15.96 8.49
CA HIS A 281 29.49 14.69 7.76
C HIS A 281 28.18 13.90 7.89
N PHE A 282 27.38 14.12 8.94
CA PHE A 282 26.08 13.47 9.07
C PHE A 282 25.10 14.05 8.05
N ASP A 283 25.03 15.38 7.94
CA ASP A 283 24.18 16.06 6.94
C ASP A 283 24.56 15.62 5.51
N MET A 284 25.86 15.50 5.20
CA MET A 284 26.32 14.99 3.90
C MET A 284 25.92 13.54 3.64
N MET A 285 26.04 12.66 4.65
CA MET A 285 25.62 11.27 4.56
C MET A 285 24.12 11.19 4.25
N ILE A 286 23.28 12.00 4.91
CA ILE A 286 21.84 12.04 4.67
C ILE A 286 21.52 12.49 3.24
N MET A 287 22.11 13.59 2.77
CA MET A 287 21.91 14.05 1.38
C MET A 287 22.30 12.95 0.37
N ARG A 288 23.40 12.23 0.61
CA ARG A 288 23.80 11.09 -0.24
C ARG A 288 22.77 9.95 -0.21
N LYS A 289 22.21 9.63 0.96
CA LYS A 289 21.15 8.61 1.07
C LYS A 289 19.88 9.01 0.34
N ILE A 290 19.51 10.29 0.39
CA ILE A 290 18.36 10.81 -0.36
C ILE A 290 18.60 10.68 -1.87
N GLN A 291 19.77 11.08 -2.36
CA GLN A 291 20.15 10.92 -3.77
C GLN A 291 20.18 9.45 -4.22
N GLU A 292 20.73 8.57 -3.39
CA GLU A 292 20.72 7.13 -3.66
C GLU A 292 19.28 6.60 -3.76
N LEU A 293 18.38 7.04 -2.89
CA LEU A 293 16.99 6.62 -2.92
C LEU A 293 16.24 7.21 -4.12
N GLN A 294 16.58 8.42 -4.56
CA GLN A 294 16.09 8.99 -5.83
C GLN A 294 16.54 8.13 -7.02
N PHE A 295 17.79 7.68 -7.03
CA PHE A 295 18.31 6.78 -8.06
C PHE A 295 17.59 5.43 -8.07
N GLN A 296 17.42 4.84 -6.89
CA GLN A 296 16.70 3.58 -6.76
C GLN A 296 15.24 3.70 -7.16
N ALA A 297 14.57 4.80 -6.83
CA ALA A 297 13.21 5.06 -7.29
C ALA A 297 13.16 5.12 -8.83
N ASP A 298 14.13 5.76 -9.48
CA ASP A 298 14.20 5.78 -10.94
C ASP A 298 14.45 4.41 -11.57
N ILE A 299 15.33 3.61 -10.97
CA ILE A 299 15.61 2.24 -11.42
C ILE A 299 14.37 1.36 -11.25
N TYR A 300 13.80 1.32 -10.04
CA TYR A 300 12.89 0.25 -9.65
C TYR A 300 11.42 0.58 -9.79
N ILE A 301 10.97 1.83 -9.63
CA ILE A 301 9.53 2.18 -9.73
C ILE A 301 9.13 2.22 -11.21
N ARG A 302 9.02 1.03 -11.78
CA ARG A 302 8.68 0.69 -13.16
C ARG A 302 8.06 -0.71 -13.17
N SER A 303 7.01 -0.90 -13.93
CA SER A 303 6.39 -2.20 -14.13
C SER A 303 6.90 -2.84 -15.41
N ARG A 304 6.64 -4.13 -15.56
CA ARG A 304 7.11 -4.91 -16.70
C ARG A 304 6.01 -5.84 -17.18
N THR A 305 5.77 -5.80 -18.48
CA THR A 305 4.78 -6.63 -19.18
C THR A 305 5.41 -7.40 -20.34
N ASP A 306 6.74 -7.48 -20.42
CA ASP A 306 7.49 -8.03 -21.57
C ASP A 306 7.08 -9.44 -22.02
N GLY A 307 6.54 -10.25 -21.11
CA GLY A 307 6.14 -11.64 -21.37
C GLY A 307 4.63 -11.85 -21.49
N PHE A 308 3.85 -10.77 -21.37
CA PHE A 308 2.39 -10.85 -21.30
C PHE A 308 1.84 -11.08 -22.71
N ILE A 309 0.90 -12.01 -22.84
CA ILE A 309 0.11 -12.15 -24.05
C ILE A 309 -0.78 -10.92 -24.16
N THR A 310 -0.64 -10.21 -25.27
CA THR A 310 -1.50 -9.10 -25.68
C THR A 310 -2.43 -9.56 -26.79
N ALA A 311 -3.52 -8.82 -27.04
CA ALA A 311 -4.39 -9.06 -28.18
C ALA A 311 -3.66 -8.82 -29.51
N SER A 312 -2.63 -7.95 -29.53
CA SER A 312 -1.69 -7.81 -30.66
C SER A 312 -0.66 -8.95 -30.77
N ARG A 313 -0.56 -9.81 -29.74
CA ARG A 313 0.44 -10.88 -29.59
C ARG A 313 1.90 -10.40 -29.66
N GLU A 314 2.12 -9.15 -29.27
CA GLU A 314 3.45 -8.55 -29.16
C GLU A 314 4.10 -8.98 -27.85
N ILE A 315 4.87 -10.07 -27.89
CA ILE A 315 5.63 -10.59 -26.76
C ILE A 315 7.12 -10.35 -27.04
N ASN A 316 7.90 -10.05 -26.00
CA ASN A 316 9.36 -9.99 -26.14
C ASN A 316 9.85 -11.32 -26.77
N PRO A 317 10.62 -11.27 -27.88
CA PRO A 317 11.03 -12.48 -28.60
C PRO A 317 11.73 -13.53 -27.70
N ALA A 318 12.47 -13.09 -26.69
CA ALA A 318 13.14 -13.98 -25.75
C ALA A 318 12.17 -14.76 -24.84
N LEU A 319 10.95 -14.23 -24.64
CA LEU A 319 9.88 -14.80 -23.83
C LEU A 319 8.75 -15.43 -24.67
N SER A 320 8.92 -15.53 -25.99
CA SER A 320 7.89 -16.02 -26.92
C SER A 320 7.54 -17.50 -26.73
N ASN A 321 8.47 -18.32 -26.23
CA ASN A 321 8.18 -19.70 -25.85
C ASN A 321 7.47 -19.74 -24.49
N ILE A 322 6.17 -19.46 -24.48
CA ILE A 322 5.33 -19.39 -23.28
C ILE A 322 5.22 -20.73 -22.53
N GLU A 323 5.52 -21.85 -23.19
CA GLU A 323 5.49 -23.20 -22.62
C GLU A 323 6.84 -23.61 -21.98
N ALA A 324 7.88 -22.78 -22.12
CA ALA A 324 9.18 -23.08 -21.53
C ALA A 324 9.10 -23.20 -20.00
N PRO A 325 9.98 -24.01 -19.37
CA PRO A 325 10.02 -24.15 -17.91
C PRO A 325 10.13 -22.80 -17.20
N LYS A 326 9.44 -22.67 -16.06
CA LYS A 326 9.36 -21.43 -15.28
C LYS A 326 10.76 -20.89 -14.93
N GLU A 327 11.68 -21.77 -14.55
CA GLU A 327 13.07 -21.45 -14.19
C GLU A 327 13.82 -20.81 -15.36
N GLN A 328 13.63 -21.34 -16.57
CA GLN A 328 14.25 -20.81 -17.79
C GLN A 328 13.75 -19.40 -18.08
N LEU A 329 12.43 -19.21 -18.04
CA LEU A 329 11.82 -17.92 -18.30
C LEU A 329 12.17 -16.87 -17.21
N ASN A 330 12.26 -17.29 -15.95
CA ASN A 330 12.75 -16.45 -14.86
C ASN A 330 14.24 -16.09 -15.06
N GLY A 331 15.04 -17.02 -15.61
CA GLY A 331 16.42 -16.73 -16.03
C GLY A 331 16.51 -15.60 -17.06
N ILE A 332 15.60 -15.58 -18.04
CA ILE A 332 15.51 -14.51 -19.03
C ILE A 332 15.14 -13.17 -18.37
N TYR A 333 14.14 -13.16 -17.47
CA TYR A 333 13.79 -11.96 -16.71
C TYR A 333 14.98 -11.39 -15.93
N ARG A 334 15.75 -12.26 -15.27
CA ARG A 334 16.95 -11.90 -14.51
C ARG A 334 17.99 -11.22 -15.41
N ASN A 335 18.22 -11.74 -16.61
CA ASN A 335 19.17 -11.17 -17.57
C ASN A 335 18.72 -9.80 -18.08
N ILE A 336 17.45 -9.67 -18.47
CA ILE A 336 16.88 -8.40 -18.93
C ILE A 336 17.03 -7.34 -17.83
N GLU A 337 16.68 -7.70 -16.59
CA GLU A 337 16.73 -6.78 -15.47
C GLU A 337 18.16 -6.38 -15.09
N SER A 338 19.08 -7.36 -15.01
CA SER A 338 20.49 -7.10 -14.72
C SER A 338 21.12 -6.18 -15.76
N ASN A 339 20.82 -6.39 -17.05
CA ASN A 339 21.33 -5.56 -18.14
C ASN A 339 20.80 -4.13 -18.05
N ARG A 340 19.50 -3.97 -17.78
CA ARG A 340 18.85 -2.65 -17.63
C ARG A 340 19.43 -1.88 -16.45
N ILE A 341 19.53 -2.50 -15.28
CA ILE A 341 20.10 -1.89 -14.07
C ILE A 341 21.55 -1.46 -14.35
N SER A 342 22.37 -2.36 -14.91
CA SER A 342 23.77 -2.05 -15.24
C SER A 342 23.91 -0.90 -16.22
N ALA A 343 23.02 -0.82 -17.22
CA ALA A 343 23.00 0.28 -18.19
C ALA A 343 22.63 1.62 -17.54
N MET A 344 21.62 1.65 -16.65
CA MET A 344 21.23 2.85 -15.92
C MET A 344 22.33 3.31 -14.94
N GLU A 345 22.95 2.37 -14.22
CA GLU A 345 24.12 2.64 -13.36
C GLU A 345 25.28 3.23 -14.16
N ALA A 346 25.62 2.63 -15.31
CA ALA A 346 26.69 3.11 -16.18
C ALA A 346 26.41 4.52 -16.73
N ALA A 347 25.16 4.78 -17.15
CA ALA A 347 24.74 6.09 -17.64
C ALA A 347 24.89 7.16 -16.55
N PHE A 348 24.38 6.87 -15.33
CA PHE A 348 24.51 7.78 -14.20
C PHE A 348 25.97 8.08 -13.84
N MET A 349 26.80 7.03 -13.72
CA MET A 349 28.21 7.19 -13.40
C MET A 349 28.97 7.99 -14.47
N THR A 350 28.61 7.82 -15.74
CA THR A 350 29.21 8.59 -16.85
C THR A 350 28.95 10.09 -16.68
N VAL A 351 27.71 10.48 -16.44
CA VAL A 351 27.34 11.90 -16.25
C VAL A 351 27.96 12.47 -14.97
N ALA A 352 27.90 11.74 -13.86
CA ALA A 352 28.46 12.19 -12.58
C ALA A 352 29.99 12.37 -12.65
N ASN A 353 30.71 11.44 -13.29
CA ASN A 353 32.15 11.53 -13.47
C ASN A 353 32.54 12.67 -14.43
N ALA A 354 31.81 12.85 -15.53
CA ALA A 354 32.05 13.94 -16.47
C ALA A 354 31.91 15.31 -15.78
N ARG A 355 30.90 15.47 -14.91
CA ARG A 355 30.72 16.68 -14.08
C ARG A 355 31.87 16.90 -13.10
N THR A 356 32.27 15.85 -12.39
CA THR A 356 33.42 15.91 -11.47
C THR A 356 34.70 16.35 -12.20
N GLN A 357 34.99 15.75 -13.37
CA GLN A 357 36.14 16.08 -14.19
C GLN A 357 36.07 17.49 -14.80
N HIS A 358 34.88 17.96 -15.15
CA HIS A 358 34.68 19.34 -15.61
C HIS A 358 34.97 20.34 -14.49
N ARG A 359 34.45 20.11 -13.28
CA ARG A 359 34.75 20.93 -12.10
C ARG A 359 36.24 20.96 -11.78
N HIS A 360 36.93 19.81 -11.80
CA HIS A 360 38.39 19.76 -11.57
C HIS A 360 39.19 20.63 -12.55
N ARG A 361 38.69 20.82 -13.78
CA ARG A 361 39.35 21.64 -14.81
C ARG A 361 39.01 23.12 -14.69
N GLU A 362 37.72 23.46 -14.56
CA GLU A 362 37.25 24.84 -14.66
C GLU A 362 37.16 25.57 -13.31
N ALA A 363 36.91 24.83 -12.22
CA ALA A 363 36.66 25.39 -10.89
C ALA A 363 37.18 24.45 -9.79
N PRO A 364 38.51 24.22 -9.72
CA PRO A 364 39.08 23.36 -8.70
C PRO A 364 38.81 23.94 -7.30
N VAL A 365 38.46 23.06 -6.36
CA VAL A 365 38.21 23.41 -4.97
C VAL A 365 39.33 22.86 -4.08
N PRO A 366 39.59 23.47 -2.91
CA PRO A 366 40.47 22.89 -1.90
C PRO A 366 40.07 21.45 -1.53
N ALA A 367 41.04 20.61 -1.17
CA ALA A 367 40.81 19.19 -0.87
C ALA A 367 39.72 18.94 0.20
N PHE A 368 39.57 19.84 1.18
CA PHE A 368 38.55 19.71 2.22
C PHE A 368 37.12 19.96 1.70
N LEU A 369 36.95 20.60 0.53
CA LEU A 369 35.65 20.80 -0.13
C LEU A 369 35.31 19.74 -1.17
N GLU A 370 36.23 18.80 -1.45
CA GLU A 370 36.04 17.83 -2.51
C GLU A 370 34.80 16.95 -2.28
N GLU A 371 34.60 16.42 -1.07
CA GLU A 371 33.41 15.61 -0.75
C GLU A 371 32.07 16.37 -0.90
N PRO A 372 31.92 17.59 -0.33
CA PRO A 372 30.75 18.43 -0.59
C PRO A 372 30.52 18.73 -2.08
N SER A 373 31.59 19.00 -2.83
CA SER A 373 31.50 19.30 -4.26
C SER A 373 31.07 18.07 -5.07
N VAL A 374 31.61 16.88 -4.78
CA VAL A 374 31.16 15.62 -5.42
C VAL A 374 29.68 15.35 -5.11
N ASN A 375 29.21 15.65 -3.90
CA ASN A 375 27.80 15.51 -3.55
C ASN A 375 26.91 16.43 -4.40
N THR A 376 27.39 17.63 -4.68
CA THR A 376 26.75 18.60 -5.57
C THR A 376 26.79 18.16 -7.03
N ASP A 377 27.92 17.64 -7.51
CA ASP A 377 28.06 17.11 -8.87
C ASP A 377 27.06 15.96 -9.13
N ARG A 378 26.89 15.08 -8.15
CA ARG A 378 25.90 13.98 -8.17
C ARG A 378 24.47 14.49 -8.19
N GLU A 379 24.14 15.48 -7.36
CA GLU A 379 22.83 16.13 -7.36
C GLU A 379 22.50 16.62 -8.77
N PHE A 380 23.42 17.32 -9.44
CA PHE A 380 23.16 17.79 -10.80
C PHE A 380 23.11 16.68 -11.84
N ALA A 381 23.92 15.62 -11.71
CA ALA A 381 23.83 14.45 -12.58
C ALA A 381 22.45 13.78 -12.50
N HIS A 382 21.89 13.69 -11.30
CA HIS A 382 20.53 13.19 -11.10
C HIS A 382 19.49 14.04 -11.83
N LYS A 383 19.53 15.37 -11.67
CA LYS A 383 18.57 16.28 -12.30
C LYS A 383 18.65 16.29 -13.82
N GLU A 384 19.85 16.10 -14.36
CA GLU A 384 20.09 16.02 -15.79
C GLU A 384 19.48 14.76 -16.41
N LEU A 385 19.66 13.61 -15.75
CA LEU A 385 19.16 12.32 -16.23
C LEU A 385 17.68 12.09 -15.90
N GLN A 386 17.20 12.69 -14.82
CA GLN A 386 15.83 12.52 -14.33
C GLN A 386 15.23 13.86 -13.89
N PRO A 387 14.62 14.61 -14.83
CA PRO A 387 13.96 15.89 -14.54
C PRO A 387 12.83 15.79 -13.50
N GLU A 388 12.21 14.61 -13.35
CA GLU A 388 11.15 14.38 -12.37
C GLU A 388 11.62 14.54 -10.91
N ILE A 389 12.92 14.51 -10.63
CA ILE A 389 13.46 14.82 -9.30
C ILE A 389 13.19 16.28 -8.94
N GLU A 390 13.26 17.19 -9.91
CA GLU A 390 12.95 18.61 -9.73
C GLU A 390 11.47 18.89 -9.90
N THR A 391 10.81 18.22 -10.83
CA THR A 391 9.37 18.40 -11.08
C THR A 391 8.68 17.05 -10.98
N PRO A 392 8.39 16.58 -9.75
CA PRO A 392 7.69 15.32 -9.56
C PRO A 392 6.40 15.27 -10.38
N PRO A 393 6.05 14.11 -10.96
CA PRO A 393 4.78 13.97 -11.67
C PRO A 393 3.60 14.28 -10.75
N ALA A 394 2.47 14.73 -11.30
CA ALA A 394 1.27 14.96 -10.52
C ALA A 394 0.63 13.65 -10.07
N MET A 395 0.16 13.62 -8.82
CA MET A 395 -0.71 12.57 -8.31
C MET A 395 -2.04 12.58 -9.09
N LEU A 396 -2.58 11.39 -9.31
CA LEU A 396 -3.87 11.17 -9.95
C LEU A 396 -4.92 10.82 -8.89
N THR A 397 -6.19 11.09 -9.21
CA THR A 397 -7.32 10.74 -8.34
C THR A 397 -7.40 9.24 -8.12
N GLU A 398 -7.35 8.83 -6.85
CA GLU A 398 -7.49 7.43 -6.43
C GLU A 398 -8.83 6.85 -6.87
N ARG A 399 -8.86 5.53 -7.12
CA ARG A 399 -10.06 4.85 -7.64
C ARG A 399 -11.27 5.04 -6.73
N TRP A 400 -11.12 4.78 -5.43
CA TRP A 400 -12.24 4.86 -4.49
C TRP A 400 -12.86 6.26 -4.48
N VAL A 401 -12.02 7.32 -4.56
CA VAL A 401 -12.49 8.71 -4.66
C VAL A 401 -13.31 8.91 -5.94
N ARG A 402 -12.77 8.45 -7.08
CA ARG A 402 -13.44 8.60 -8.37
C ARG A 402 -14.78 7.88 -8.43
N GLU A 403 -14.87 6.68 -7.85
CA GLU A 403 -16.13 5.93 -7.79
C GLU A 403 -17.18 6.66 -6.96
N GLN A 404 -16.78 7.36 -5.90
CA GLN A 404 -17.71 8.16 -5.10
C GLN A 404 -18.09 9.50 -5.75
N MET A 405 -17.37 9.95 -6.78
CA MET A 405 -17.73 11.15 -7.54
C MET A 405 -18.95 10.94 -8.44
N ASP A 406 -19.29 9.70 -8.80
CA ASP A 406 -20.44 9.39 -9.66
C ASP A 406 -21.72 10.06 -9.14
N GLU A 407 -22.48 10.71 -10.01
CA GLU A 407 -23.72 11.42 -9.68
C GLU A 407 -24.78 10.50 -9.05
N LYS A 408 -24.73 9.20 -9.36
CA LYS A 408 -25.61 8.17 -8.77
C LYS A 408 -25.26 7.84 -7.32
N VAL A 409 -24.06 8.19 -6.87
CA VAL A 409 -23.66 8.05 -5.46
C VAL A 409 -24.16 9.28 -4.73
N GLU A 410 -25.27 9.13 -4.00
CA GLU A 410 -25.81 10.17 -3.14
C GLU A 410 -25.04 10.30 -1.83
N ARG A 411 -24.61 9.16 -1.27
CA ARG A 411 -23.87 9.07 -0.02
C ARG A 411 -23.04 7.79 0.06
N PHE A 412 -22.01 7.82 0.90
CA PHE A 412 -21.27 6.64 1.30
C PHE A 412 -20.67 6.83 2.69
N GLY A 413 -20.35 5.72 3.37
CA GLY A 413 -19.57 5.79 4.59
C GLY A 413 -19.85 4.67 5.58
N LEU A 414 -19.85 5.02 6.87
CA LEU A 414 -19.82 4.08 7.98
C LEU A 414 -20.92 4.41 9.00
N VAL A 415 -21.39 3.38 9.70
CA VAL A 415 -22.17 3.56 10.93
C VAL A 415 -21.21 3.72 12.11
N ILE A 416 -21.55 4.59 13.05
CA ILE A 416 -20.78 4.79 14.28
C ILE A 416 -21.68 4.74 15.52
N TYR A 417 -21.37 3.82 16.44
CA TYR A 417 -22.07 3.67 17.70
C TYR A 417 -21.40 4.51 18.79
N ARG A 418 -22.21 5.31 19.50
CA ARG A 418 -21.83 5.83 20.80
C ARG A 418 -22.04 4.73 21.84
N LEU A 419 -20.96 4.16 22.37
CA LEU A 419 -20.95 3.18 23.46
C LEU A 419 -20.25 3.73 24.72
N ALA A 420 -19.99 5.04 24.77
CA ALA A 420 -19.49 5.75 25.93
C ALA A 420 -20.58 6.71 26.43
N TYR A 421 -21.03 6.48 27.66
CA TYR A 421 -22.17 7.14 28.28
C TYR A 421 -21.72 8.13 29.34
N GLU A 422 -20.49 7.99 29.83
CA GLU A 422 -19.84 9.00 30.65
C GLU A 422 -19.61 10.32 29.89
N GLY A 423 -19.84 11.44 30.58
CA GLY A 423 -19.60 12.80 30.08
C GLY A 423 -20.88 13.64 29.96
N ARG A 424 -20.80 14.91 30.40
CA ARG A 424 -21.89 15.89 30.20
C ARG A 424 -22.00 16.26 28.73
N ASP A 425 -23.18 16.65 28.24
CA ASP A 425 -23.41 17.05 26.84
C ASP A 425 -22.32 17.96 26.22
N PRO A 426 -21.73 18.94 26.95
CA PRO A 426 -20.62 19.74 26.42
C PRO A 426 -19.33 18.95 26.14
N GLN A 427 -19.01 17.95 26.97
CA GLN A 427 -17.82 17.09 26.79
C GLN A 427 -18.00 16.18 25.59
N TRP A 428 -19.20 15.63 25.40
CA TRP A 428 -19.52 14.84 24.21
C TRP A 428 -19.42 15.67 22.93
N LYS A 429 -19.96 16.90 22.94
CA LYS A 429 -19.83 17.82 21.79
C LYS A 429 -18.37 18.17 21.47
N ASP A 430 -17.54 18.39 22.49
CA ASP A 430 -16.10 18.63 22.30
C ASP A 430 -15.40 17.41 21.69
N PHE A 431 -15.70 16.21 22.20
CA PHE A 431 -15.19 14.96 21.67
C PHE A 431 -15.57 14.77 20.20
N VAL A 432 -16.86 14.88 19.86
CA VAL A 432 -17.34 14.71 18.48
C VAL A 432 -16.63 15.69 17.54
N ARG A 433 -16.51 16.96 17.95
CA ARG A 433 -15.77 17.97 17.18
C ARG A 433 -14.31 17.57 16.94
N LYS A 434 -13.60 17.11 17.98
CA LYS A 434 -12.20 16.66 17.87
C LYS A 434 -12.08 15.44 16.96
N LEU A 435 -13.02 14.49 17.09
CA LEU A 435 -13.07 13.28 16.27
C LEU A 435 -13.31 13.61 14.79
N GLU A 436 -14.35 14.39 14.47
CA GLU A 436 -14.68 14.76 13.09
C GLU A 436 -13.55 15.56 12.45
N THR A 437 -12.96 16.52 13.17
CA THR A 437 -11.77 17.26 12.70
C THR A 437 -10.60 16.31 12.43
N GLY A 438 -10.39 15.32 13.31
CA GLY A 438 -9.36 14.30 13.16
C GLY A 438 -9.55 13.43 11.93
N ILE A 439 -10.77 12.92 11.74
CA ILE A 439 -11.18 12.11 10.60
C ILE A 439 -11.04 12.90 9.28
N GLU A 440 -11.53 14.14 9.23
CA GLU A 440 -11.41 15.01 8.06
C GLU A 440 -9.96 15.34 7.72
N SER A 441 -9.11 15.57 8.74
CA SER A 441 -7.70 15.85 8.52
C SER A 441 -6.97 14.70 7.81
N GLY A 442 -7.46 13.45 7.93
CA GLY A 442 -6.89 12.28 7.26
C GLY A 442 -6.92 12.34 5.73
N LEU A 443 -7.77 13.21 5.17
CA LEU A 443 -7.96 13.40 3.74
C LEU A 443 -7.00 14.43 3.11
N GLU A 444 -6.22 15.13 3.93
CA GLU A 444 -5.28 16.15 3.45
C GLU A 444 -4.27 15.56 2.45
N GLY A 445 -4.10 16.24 1.32
CA GLY A 445 -3.18 15.84 0.23
C GLY A 445 -3.78 14.89 -0.80
N LEU A 446 -5.00 14.36 -0.59
CA LEU A 446 -5.64 13.49 -1.57
C LEU A 446 -6.30 14.27 -2.70
N VAL A 447 -6.01 13.85 -3.94
CA VAL A 447 -6.53 14.49 -5.15
C VAL A 447 -8.01 14.17 -5.34
N GLY A 448 -8.82 15.21 -5.56
CA GLY A 448 -10.24 15.09 -5.90
C GLY A 448 -11.20 14.95 -4.71
N VAL A 449 -10.70 14.85 -3.47
CA VAL A 449 -11.57 14.56 -2.32
C VAL A 449 -12.63 15.65 -2.06
N ASP A 450 -12.37 16.90 -2.44
CA ASP A 450 -13.36 17.97 -2.31
C ASP A 450 -14.67 17.67 -3.05
N GLY A 451 -14.62 16.91 -4.15
CA GLY A 451 -15.80 16.50 -4.92
C GLY A 451 -16.68 15.44 -4.22
N ILE A 452 -16.20 14.83 -3.14
CA ILE A 452 -16.91 13.74 -2.44
C ILE A 452 -17.22 14.07 -0.98
N LYS A 453 -16.64 15.11 -0.39
CA LYS A 453 -16.81 15.47 1.03
C LYS A 453 -18.27 15.58 1.47
N SER A 454 -19.14 16.17 0.64
CA SER A 454 -20.57 16.32 0.96
C SER A 454 -21.34 15.00 0.97
N LYS A 455 -20.80 13.94 0.37
CA LYS A 455 -21.39 12.59 0.31
C LYS A 455 -20.88 11.69 1.45
N MET A 456 -19.77 12.07 2.09
CA MET A 456 -19.15 11.31 3.18
C MET A 456 -20.03 11.35 4.42
N THR A 457 -20.47 10.18 4.87
CA THR A 457 -21.46 10.07 5.95
C THR A 457 -20.95 9.18 7.08
N LEU A 458 -20.97 9.71 8.30
CA LEU A 458 -20.93 8.92 9.53
C LEU A 458 -22.35 8.88 10.10
N HIS A 459 -22.99 7.72 10.05
CA HIS A 459 -24.34 7.54 10.56
C HIS A 459 -24.30 7.16 12.03
N TRP A 460 -24.70 8.10 12.89
CA TRP A 460 -24.60 7.97 14.34
C TRP A 460 -25.76 7.18 14.94
N ILE A 461 -25.45 6.24 15.82
CA ILE A 461 -26.41 5.51 16.65
C ILE A 461 -26.04 5.69 18.12
N ASP A 462 -26.97 6.16 18.96
CA ASP A 462 -26.75 6.22 20.40
C ASP A 462 -27.11 4.87 21.03
N GLY A 463 -26.09 4.14 21.51
CA GLY A 463 -26.32 2.82 22.08
C GLY A 463 -27.26 2.83 23.29
N ARG A 464 -27.45 3.96 23.98
CA ARG A 464 -28.42 4.07 25.09
C ARG A 464 -29.86 3.98 24.60
N GLU A 465 -30.13 4.56 23.44
CA GLU A 465 -31.47 4.54 22.82
C GLU A 465 -31.81 3.11 22.36
N GLU A 466 -30.78 2.38 21.89
CA GLU A 466 -30.87 0.96 21.49
C GLU A 466 -30.71 -0.03 22.66
N LYS A 467 -30.64 0.46 23.90
CA LYS A 467 -30.49 -0.35 25.13
C LYS A 467 -29.25 -1.26 25.14
N ILE A 468 -28.19 -0.83 24.48
CA ILE A 468 -26.88 -1.47 24.48
C ILE A 468 -26.16 -1.08 25.78
N PRO A 469 -25.51 -2.02 26.50
CA PRO A 469 -24.69 -1.67 27.66
C PRO A 469 -23.43 -0.86 27.27
N GLU A 470 -22.93 -0.05 28.19
CA GLU A 470 -21.74 0.77 27.94
C GLU A 470 -20.52 -0.10 27.59
N GLY A 471 -19.83 0.24 26.51
CA GLY A 471 -18.67 -0.50 26.01
C GLY A 471 -18.96 -1.88 25.40
N ASP A 472 -20.22 -2.33 25.31
CA ASP A 472 -20.57 -3.66 24.82
C ASP A 472 -20.58 -3.73 23.28
N ILE A 473 -19.42 -4.08 22.71
CA ILE A 473 -19.21 -4.25 21.27
C ILE A 473 -20.03 -5.41 20.71
N ASP A 474 -20.23 -6.50 21.47
CA ASP A 474 -20.95 -7.68 20.99
C ASP A 474 -22.45 -7.38 20.84
N ALA A 475 -23.02 -6.63 21.78
CA ALA A 475 -24.38 -6.13 21.68
C ALA A 475 -24.55 -5.16 20.49
N ALA A 476 -23.61 -4.22 20.29
CA ALA A 476 -23.62 -3.34 19.11
C ALA A 476 -23.49 -4.12 17.79
N ARG A 477 -22.68 -5.18 17.74
CA ARG A 477 -22.56 -6.04 16.57
C ARG A 477 -23.88 -6.76 16.24
N LYS A 478 -24.58 -7.26 17.26
CA LYS A 478 -25.89 -7.90 17.09
C LYS A 478 -26.93 -6.91 16.58
N ASP A 479 -26.96 -5.72 17.17
CA ASP A 479 -27.86 -4.64 16.76
C ASP A 479 -27.60 -4.24 15.30
N PHE A 480 -26.34 -3.97 14.96
CA PHE A 480 -25.93 -3.62 13.60
C PHE A 480 -26.37 -4.67 12.55
N LYS A 481 -26.17 -5.97 12.82
CA LYS A 481 -26.66 -7.04 11.94
C LYS A 481 -28.17 -7.03 11.77
N SER A 482 -28.91 -6.70 12.84
CA SER A 482 -30.37 -6.68 12.79
C SER A 482 -30.91 -5.54 11.92
N ILE A 483 -30.18 -4.42 11.84
CA ILE A 483 -30.60 -3.24 11.08
C ILE A 483 -30.00 -3.17 9.67
N SER A 484 -28.83 -3.76 9.41
CA SER A 484 -28.08 -3.62 8.15
C SER A 484 -28.82 -4.18 6.93
N ASP A 485 -29.72 -5.14 7.15
CA ASP A 485 -30.52 -5.77 6.09
C ASP A 485 -31.94 -5.19 5.98
N LEU A 486 -32.32 -4.25 6.84
CA LEU A 486 -33.62 -3.60 6.76
C LEU A 486 -33.69 -2.68 5.53
N PRO A 487 -34.84 -2.59 4.84
CA PRO A 487 -35.03 -1.65 3.72
C PRO A 487 -34.85 -0.18 4.10
N THR A 488 -34.94 0.14 5.40
CA THR A 488 -34.74 1.47 5.97
C THR A 488 -33.27 1.80 6.23
N PHE A 489 -32.36 0.82 6.13
CA PHE A 489 -30.94 1.07 6.32
C PHE A 489 -30.44 2.06 5.26
N PRO A 490 -29.70 3.12 5.65
CA PRO A 490 -29.28 4.13 4.68
C PRO A 490 -28.45 3.52 3.55
N THR A 491 -28.84 3.81 2.31
CA THR A 491 -28.14 3.34 1.12
C THR A 491 -26.71 3.87 1.09
N GLY A 492 -25.78 3.08 0.53
CA GLY A 492 -24.36 3.47 0.36
C GLY A 492 -23.48 3.34 1.61
N LEU A 493 -24.03 3.04 2.79
CA LEU A 493 -23.22 2.76 3.97
C LEU A 493 -22.68 1.33 3.96
N ALA A 494 -21.47 1.14 4.52
CA ALA A 494 -20.86 -0.17 4.66
C ALA A 494 -21.70 -1.09 5.53
N LYS A 495 -21.79 -2.37 5.14
CA LYS A 495 -22.54 -3.42 5.87
C LYS A 495 -21.66 -4.46 6.55
N THR A 496 -20.36 -4.47 6.25
CA THR A 496 -19.39 -5.46 6.76
C THR A 496 -18.60 -4.94 7.95
N THR A 497 -18.66 -3.64 8.23
CA THR A 497 -17.96 -3.02 9.37
C THR A 497 -18.68 -1.75 9.82
N PHE A 498 -18.49 -1.44 11.10
CA PHE A 498 -18.94 -0.20 11.73
C PHE A 498 -17.89 0.27 12.75
N LEU A 499 -18.03 1.51 13.20
CA LEU A 499 -17.19 2.12 14.22
C LEU A 499 -17.90 2.11 15.58
N ALA A 500 -17.17 1.99 16.66
CA ALA A 500 -17.67 2.17 18.01
C ALA A 500 -16.79 3.11 18.82
N ILE A 501 -17.44 3.99 19.57
CA ILE A 501 -16.81 4.89 20.54
C ILE A 501 -17.02 4.28 21.91
N THR A 502 -16.01 3.58 22.39
CA THR A 502 -15.98 2.99 23.74
C THR A 502 -15.47 4.01 24.76
N PRO A 503 -15.57 3.74 26.07
CA PRO A 503 -14.96 4.59 27.09
C PRO A 503 -13.45 4.83 26.84
N ASP A 504 -12.72 3.80 26.39
CA ASP A 504 -11.32 3.89 25.98
C ASP A 504 -11.12 4.90 24.83
N SER A 505 -11.99 4.86 23.82
CA SER A 505 -11.97 5.84 22.73
C SER A 505 -12.17 7.25 23.27
N LEU A 506 -13.18 7.47 24.13
CA LEU A 506 -13.43 8.79 24.72
C LEU A 506 -12.20 9.31 25.49
N LEU A 507 -11.59 8.46 26.32
CA LEU A 507 -10.38 8.78 27.07
C LEU A 507 -9.19 9.13 26.16
N SER A 508 -9.10 8.50 24.99
CA SER A 508 -8.00 8.74 24.04
C SER A 508 -7.97 10.16 23.45
N PHE A 509 -9.11 10.85 23.44
CA PHE A 509 -9.23 12.25 22.99
C PHE A 509 -9.25 13.27 24.14
N SER A 510 -9.16 12.78 25.39
CA SER A 510 -9.22 13.62 26.58
C SER A 510 -7.94 14.42 26.79
N ASP A 511 -8.08 15.63 27.34
CA ASP A 511 -6.96 16.51 27.64
C ASP A 511 -6.12 16.11 28.87
N ALA A 512 -6.59 15.11 29.61
CA ALA A 512 -5.97 14.65 30.86
C ALA A 512 -4.82 13.62 30.67
N ARG A 513 -4.54 13.19 29.44
CA ARG A 513 -3.50 12.18 29.18
C ARG A 513 -2.13 12.84 29.01
N ASP A 514 -1.16 12.44 29.84
CA ASP A 514 0.26 12.82 29.74
C ASP A 514 0.92 12.17 28.49
N GLY A 515 1.62 12.97 27.69
CA GLY A 515 2.40 12.50 26.52
C GLY A 515 2.14 13.27 25.22
N ASP A 516 3.02 13.11 24.23
CA ASP A 516 2.86 13.68 22.89
C ASP A 516 1.73 12.97 22.13
N ARG A 517 0.63 13.69 21.86
CA ARG A 517 -0.57 13.18 21.15
C ARG A 517 -0.44 13.26 19.63
N LYS A 518 0.78 13.47 19.13
CA LYS A 518 1.06 13.58 17.71
C LYS A 518 1.49 12.21 17.15
N GLY A 519 1.54 12.12 15.83
CA GLY A 519 1.99 10.93 15.13
C GLY A 519 1.13 9.71 15.43
N ASP A 520 1.69 8.76 16.15
CA ASP A 520 1.11 7.42 16.37
C ASP A 520 0.23 7.33 17.62
N TYR A 521 0.30 8.35 18.49
CA TYR A 521 -0.40 8.38 19.78
C TYR A 521 -1.65 9.28 19.77
N ARG A 522 -2.28 9.42 18.60
CA ARG A 522 -3.53 10.19 18.41
C ARG A 522 -4.74 9.49 19.06
N GLY A 523 -5.86 10.20 19.10
CA GLY A 523 -7.15 9.63 19.49
C GLY A 523 -7.58 8.51 18.53
N PHE A 524 -8.25 7.48 19.06
CA PHE A 524 -8.63 6.29 18.32
C PHE A 524 -10.09 5.88 18.55
N LEU A 525 -10.62 5.14 17.57
CA LEU A 525 -11.92 4.50 17.56
C LEU A 525 -11.76 2.98 17.57
N GLN A 526 -12.82 2.25 17.89
CA GLN A 526 -12.88 0.82 17.64
C GLN A 526 -13.49 0.58 16.24
N ALA A 527 -12.77 -0.11 15.35
CA ALA A 527 -13.33 -0.67 14.13
C ALA A 527 -13.82 -2.10 14.42
N VAL A 528 -15.08 -2.38 14.10
CA VAL A 528 -15.73 -3.64 14.44
C VAL A 528 -16.07 -4.39 13.16
N ASP A 529 -15.68 -5.66 13.13
CA ASP A 529 -16.07 -6.60 12.09
C ASP A 529 -17.49 -7.06 12.37
N ALA A 530 -18.40 -6.69 11.47
CA ALA A 530 -19.80 -7.02 11.62
C ALA A 530 -19.98 -8.54 11.56
N ASP A 531 -19.27 -9.23 10.69
CA ASP A 531 -19.49 -10.65 10.40
C ASP A 531 -18.75 -11.60 11.33
N PHE A 532 -17.93 -11.07 12.24
CA PHE A 532 -17.18 -11.87 13.21
C PHE A 532 -18.09 -12.81 14.01
N ASP A 533 -17.67 -14.07 14.07
CA ASP A 533 -18.31 -15.15 14.81
C ASP A 533 -17.23 -15.91 15.62
N PRO A 534 -17.20 -15.77 16.95
CA PRO A 534 -16.18 -16.40 17.79
C PRO A 534 -16.23 -17.93 17.71
N SER A 535 -17.36 -18.53 17.35
CA SER A 535 -17.49 -19.99 17.23
C SER A 535 -16.72 -20.57 16.03
N LYS A 536 -16.54 -19.78 14.97
CA LYS A 536 -15.79 -20.19 13.76
C LYS A 536 -14.28 -20.06 13.93
N GLN A 537 -13.83 -19.30 14.93
CA GLN A 537 -12.42 -19.05 15.18
C GLN A 537 -11.65 -20.30 15.61
N GLU A 538 -12.32 -21.28 16.25
CA GLU A 538 -11.67 -22.55 16.60
C GLU A 538 -11.34 -23.42 15.38
N GLN A 539 -12.11 -23.30 14.29
CA GLN A 539 -11.87 -24.03 13.04
C GLN A 539 -10.73 -23.39 12.22
N ASP A 540 -10.58 -22.07 12.28
CA ASP A 540 -9.58 -21.29 11.52
C ASP A 540 -8.26 -21.04 12.27
N ARG A 541 -8.04 -21.70 13.42
CA ARG A 541 -6.87 -21.52 14.31
C ARG A 541 -5.49 -21.58 13.64
N LYS A 542 -5.36 -22.20 12.46
CA LYS A 542 -4.09 -22.25 11.70
C LYS A 542 -3.76 -20.96 10.96
N ASN A 543 -4.77 -20.16 10.58
CA ASN A 543 -4.60 -18.99 9.72
C ASN A 543 -5.02 -17.67 10.39
N SER A 544 -5.84 -17.69 11.45
CA SER A 544 -6.22 -16.48 12.18
C SER A 544 -5.17 -16.06 13.22
N PRO A 545 -4.82 -14.76 13.30
CA PRO A 545 -3.96 -14.25 14.36
C PRO A 545 -4.54 -14.55 15.75
N LYS A 546 -3.71 -15.08 16.66
CA LYS A 546 -4.14 -15.41 18.03
C LYS A 546 -4.51 -14.14 18.80
N GLY A 547 -5.77 -14.03 19.24
CA GLY A 547 -6.23 -12.93 20.10
C GLY A 547 -7.10 -11.88 19.41
N TYR A 548 -7.40 -12.03 18.12
CA TYR A 548 -8.41 -11.20 17.45
C TYR A 548 -9.82 -11.52 17.98
N ASP A 549 -10.58 -10.50 18.36
CA ASP A 549 -11.91 -10.62 18.97
C ASP A 549 -13.05 -10.05 18.10
N GLY A 550 -12.77 -9.85 16.81
CA GLY A 550 -13.71 -9.21 15.90
C GLY A 550 -13.66 -7.69 15.92
N SER A 551 -12.62 -7.09 16.50
CA SER A 551 -12.43 -5.66 16.49
C SER A 551 -10.96 -5.25 16.63
N PHE A 552 -10.63 -3.99 16.30
CA PHE A 552 -9.32 -3.40 16.60
C PHE A 552 -9.42 -1.87 16.76
N LYS A 553 -8.43 -1.26 17.42
CA LYS A 553 -8.35 0.19 17.59
C LYS A 553 -7.71 0.82 16.35
N ILE A 554 -8.28 1.91 15.83
CA ILE A 554 -7.77 2.67 14.67
C ILE A 554 -7.73 4.16 14.97
N ILE A 555 -6.65 4.84 14.57
CA ILE A 555 -6.59 6.31 14.71
C ILE A 555 -7.59 7.01 13.79
N ASP A 556 -8.09 8.15 14.25
CA ASP A 556 -9.01 9.05 13.54
C ASP A 556 -8.67 9.26 12.05
N GLN A 557 -7.41 9.58 11.73
CA GLN A 557 -6.95 9.93 10.37
C GLN A 557 -7.00 8.79 9.35
N LEU A 558 -7.19 7.54 9.78
CA LEU A 558 -7.14 6.37 8.91
C LEU A 558 -8.52 5.76 8.62
N VAL A 559 -9.59 6.36 9.17
CA VAL A 559 -10.97 5.90 8.95
C VAL A 559 -11.32 5.91 7.47
N TRP A 560 -11.01 6.98 6.73
CA TRP A 560 -11.33 7.06 5.31
C TRP A 560 -10.29 6.42 4.41
N THR A 561 -9.01 6.57 4.74
CA THR A 561 -7.89 6.26 3.83
C THR A 561 -7.39 4.83 3.94
N ASP A 562 -7.68 4.14 5.04
CA ASP A 562 -7.37 2.74 5.23
C ASP A 562 -8.63 1.91 5.46
N LEU A 563 -9.44 2.21 6.49
CA LEU A 563 -10.64 1.41 6.77
C LEU A 563 -11.67 1.50 5.63
N PHE A 564 -12.04 2.70 5.16
CA PHE A 564 -12.96 2.80 4.04
C PHE A 564 -12.29 2.46 2.70
N ALA A 565 -11.19 3.14 2.34
CA ALA A 565 -10.60 2.98 1.01
C ALA A 565 -10.02 1.58 0.76
N VAL A 566 -9.18 1.06 1.67
CA VAL A 566 -8.49 -0.22 1.47
C VAL A 566 -9.41 -1.39 1.80
N PHE A 567 -10.12 -1.36 2.93
CA PHE A 567 -10.99 -2.46 3.35
C PHE A 567 -12.36 -2.41 2.67
N VAL A 568 -13.18 -1.37 2.88
CA VAL A 568 -14.56 -1.33 2.37
C VAL A 568 -14.64 -1.21 0.85
N ALA A 569 -13.95 -0.24 0.25
CA ALA A 569 -14.09 0.05 -1.17
C ALA A 569 -13.28 -0.93 -2.02
N CYS A 570 -12.02 -1.19 -1.64
CA CYS A 570 -11.11 -2.00 -2.44
C CYS A 570 -11.00 -3.46 -2.02
N HIS A 571 -11.46 -3.87 -0.83
CA HIS A 571 -11.33 -5.24 -0.33
C HIS A 571 -9.87 -5.76 -0.34
N GLY A 572 -8.90 -4.88 -0.10
CA GLY A 572 -7.47 -5.18 -0.22
C GLY A 572 -6.85 -5.85 1.02
N GLN A 573 -7.47 -5.69 2.18
CA GLN A 573 -6.98 -6.24 3.45
C GLN A 573 -8.15 -6.82 4.24
N THR A 574 -7.84 -7.66 5.24
CA THR A 574 -8.84 -8.19 6.17
C THR A 574 -8.77 -7.46 7.52
N MET A 575 -9.86 -7.47 8.30
CA MET A 575 -9.86 -6.86 9.65
C MET A 575 -8.82 -7.51 10.58
N GLN A 576 -8.55 -8.82 10.39
CA GLN A 576 -7.49 -9.57 11.08
C GLN A 576 -6.10 -9.04 10.75
N ASP A 577 -5.85 -8.66 9.49
CA ASP A 577 -4.57 -8.07 9.07
C ASP A 577 -4.33 -6.72 9.77
N TYR A 578 -5.37 -5.86 9.85
CA TYR A 578 -5.29 -4.59 10.58
C TYR A 578 -5.04 -4.80 12.08
N TRP A 579 -5.75 -5.74 12.70
CA TRP A 579 -5.54 -6.09 14.10
C TRP A 579 -4.10 -6.55 14.38
N ALA A 580 -3.53 -7.38 13.50
CA ALA A 580 -2.15 -7.87 13.66
C ALA A 580 -1.11 -6.75 13.54
N LEU A 581 -1.39 -5.72 12.73
CA LEU A 581 -0.59 -4.49 12.67
C LEU A 581 -0.79 -3.63 13.92
N ALA A 582 -2.03 -3.49 14.40
CA ALA A 582 -2.36 -2.75 15.61
C ALA A 582 -1.66 -3.32 16.84
N ALA A 583 -1.57 -4.66 16.95
CA ALA A 583 -0.95 -5.37 18.06
C ALA A 583 0.54 -5.06 18.24
N GLN A 584 1.22 -4.49 17.24
CA GLN A 584 2.62 -4.07 17.33
C GLN A 584 2.80 -2.69 17.97
N HIS A 585 1.74 -1.87 17.98
CA HIS A 585 1.76 -0.57 18.61
C HIS A 585 1.67 -0.72 20.14
N PRO A 586 2.37 0.11 20.95
CA PRO A 586 2.33 0.04 22.41
C PRO A 586 0.92 0.11 23.03
N TRP A 587 -0.03 0.72 22.33
CA TRP A 587 -1.43 0.83 22.76
C TRP A 587 -2.40 -0.09 22.00
N GLY A 588 -1.90 -1.00 21.17
CA GLY A 588 -2.75 -1.87 20.36
C GLY A 588 -3.58 -1.12 19.32
N VAL A 589 -3.04 -0.04 18.74
CA VAL A 589 -3.73 0.85 17.81
C VAL A 589 -3.12 0.75 16.42
N TYR A 590 -3.95 0.59 15.40
CA TYR A 590 -3.55 0.66 14.01
C TYR A 590 -3.22 2.10 13.61
N VAL A 591 -1.98 2.30 13.15
CA VAL A 591 -1.42 3.62 12.80
C VAL A 591 -0.90 3.68 11.36
N GLY A 592 -1.27 2.70 10.53
CA GLY A 592 -0.74 2.50 9.18
C GLY A 592 0.41 1.48 9.14
N PRO A 593 1.08 1.32 7.98
CA PRO A 593 2.27 0.50 7.88
C PRO A 593 3.39 1.06 8.76
N THR A 594 4.17 0.17 9.38
CA THR A 594 5.27 0.54 10.29
C THR A 594 6.61 0.08 9.75
N THR A 595 7.69 0.73 10.19
CA THR A 595 9.05 0.31 9.87
C THR A 595 9.73 -0.26 11.12
N GLY A 596 10.82 -1.00 10.92
CA GLY A 596 11.67 -1.43 12.04
C GLY A 596 12.25 -0.25 12.84
N VAL A 597 12.43 0.92 12.24
CA VAL A 597 12.88 2.15 12.92
C VAL A 597 11.84 2.60 13.92
N ARG A 598 10.56 2.64 13.51
CA ARG A 598 9.46 3.03 14.39
C ARG A 598 9.25 2.06 15.54
N ARG A 599 9.29 0.76 15.24
CA ARG A 599 9.13 -0.29 16.26
C ARG A 599 10.27 -0.25 17.29
N ARG A 600 11.50 0.07 16.85
CA ARG A 600 12.61 0.37 17.76
C ARG A 600 12.31 1.55 18.68
N GLN A 601 11.83 2.66 18.13
CA GLN A 601 11.50 3.84 18.93
C GLN A 601 10.44 3.52 19.99
N TRP A 602 9.40 2.76 19.63
CA TRP A 602 8.38 2.30 20.59
C TRP A 602 8.96 1.41 21.69
N ARG A 603 9.84 0.46 21.32
CA ARG A 603 10.54 -0.40 22.29
C ARG A 603 11.41 0.41 23.25
N GLU A 604 12.18 1.37 22.73
CA GLU A 604 13.05 2.25 23.53
C GLU A 604 12.25 3.14 24.48
N MET A 605 11.11 3.68 24.03
CA MET A 605 10.18 4.41 24.90
C MET A 605 9.67 3.54 26.04
N ASN A 606 9.22 2.32 25.76
CA ASN A 606 8.70 1.39 26.77
C ASN A 606 9.78 0.97 27.79
N ALA A 607 11.01 0.72 27.33
CA ALA A 607 12.13 0.39 28.20
C ALA A 607 12.53 1.58 29.10
N GLY A 608 12.53 2.80 28.56
CA GLY A 608 12.79 4.02 29.33
C GLY A 608 11.75 4.29 30.42
N LEU A 609 10.46 4.06 30.13
CA LEU A 609 9.38 4.13 31.12
C LEU A 609 9.53 3.06 32.22
N GLY A 610 9.90 1.83 31.86
CA GLY A 610 10.19 0.77 32.83
C GLY A 610 11.35 1.14 33.77
N PHE A 611 12.42 1.72 33.23
CA PHE A 611 13.59 2.15 34.02
C PHE A 611 13.27 3.33 34.96
N MET A 612 12.45 4.29 34.51
CA MET A 612 12.00 5.40 35.38
C MET A 612 11.07 4.93 36.51
N LEU A 613 10.22 3.94 36.24
CA LEU A 613 9.36 3.33 37.28
C LEU A 613 10.19 2.54 38.30
N GLU A 614 11.20 1.78 37.87
CA GLU A 614 12.13 1.10 38.79
C GLU A 614 13.00 2.06 39.59
N ALA A 615 13.51 3.14 38.98
CA ALA A 615 14.27 4.18 39.68
C ALA A 615 13.41 4.92 40.71
N SER A 616 12.14 5.21 40.37
CA SER A 616 11.18 5.81 41.31
C SER A 616 10.86 4.87 42.46
N LYS A 617 10.75 3.56 42.20
CA LYS A 617 10.52 2.54 43.22
C LYS A 617 11.72 2.42 44.17
N LYS A 618 12.95 2.44 43.66
CA LYS A 618 14.17 2.50 44.49
C LYS A 618 14.25 3.74 45.36
N ILE A 619 13.87 4.91 44.84
CA ILE A 619 13.85 6.16 45.62
C ILE A 619 12.77 6.12 46.73
N VAL A 620 11.65 5.45 46.49
CA VAL A 620 10.60 5.24 47.49
C VAL A 620 11.05 4.22 48.55
N ASP A 621 11.69 3.13 48.14
CA ASP A 621 12.20 2.08 49.03
C ASP A 621 13.38 2.58 49.90
N GLU A 622 14.22 3.48 49.38
CA GLU A 622 15.27 4.16 50.16
C GLU A 622 14.71 5.20 51.15
N ARG A 623 13.51 5.72 50.91
CA ARG A 623 12.80 6.64 51.83
C ARG A 623 11.96 5.92 52.89
N THR A 624 11.55 4.68 52.65
CA THR A 624 10.76 3.86 53.60
C THR A 624 11.61 2.85 54.37
N GLY A 625 12.83 2.55 53.91
CA GLY A 625 13.79 1.68 54.62
C GLY A 625 14.66 2.36 55.68
N GLY A 626 14.45 3.65 55.94
CA GLY A 626 15.13 4.42 56.98
C GLY A 626 14.19 4.84 58.11
N SER A 627 13.59 3.87 58.80
CA SER A 627 12.90 4.07 60.08
C SER A 627 13.33 3.02 61.09
#